data_AF-A0A916E0G5-F1
#
_entry.id   AF-A0A916E0G5-F1
#
_cell.length_a   1.000
_cell.length_b   1.000
_cell.length_c   1.000
_cell.angle_alpha   90.00
_cell.angle_beta   90.00
_cell.angle_gamma   90.00
#
_symmetry.space_group_name_H-M   'P 1'
#
loop_
_entity.id
_entity.type
_entity.pdbx_description
1 polymer ?
#
loop_
_entity_poly.entity_id
_entity_poly.type
_entity_poly.pdbx_seq_one_letter_code
_entity_poly.pdbx_strand_id
1 'polypeptide(L)'
;MTNQDNQVEINEPVQYNLQSYRIFFSGWALKENKKTRTREPVKRMTREIKHLLEIMFHTGTANPRQKMNTQQMHEELLQRAQQGELCEEDVPKISII
;
A
#
# COMPACT_ATOMS: atom_id res chain seq x y z
N MET A 1 -27.68 -26.55 -61.00
CA MET A 1 -27.47 -25.48 -60.00
C MET A 1 -26.35 -25.98 -59.07
N THR A 2 -25.09 -25.64 -59.34
CA THR A 2 -24.32 -24.49 -58.76
C THR A 2 -24.24 -24.58 -57.23
N ASN A 3 -23.13 -24.55 -56.50
CA ASN A 3 -21.71 -24.23 -56.72
C ASN A 3 -20.90 -24.86 -55.55
N GLN A 4 -19.74 -25.48 -55.81
CA GLN A 4 -18.37 -25.00 -55.54
C GLN A 4 -17.97 -24.84 -54.05
N ASP A 5 -17.10 -25.75 -53.63
CA ASP A 5 -15.81 -25.57 -52.96
C ASP A 5 -15.53 -24.36 -52.05
N ASN A 6 -15.00 -24.72 -50.86
CA ASN A 6 -13.95 -24.07 -50.08
C ASN A 6 -14.26 -22.72 -49.41
N GLN A 7 -13.92 -22.58 -48.13
CA GLN A 7 -12.58 -22.14 -47.70
C GLN A 7 -12.47 -22.11 -46.16
N VAL A 8 -11.24 -22.38 -45.70
CA VAL A 8 -10.75 -22.24 -44.32
C VAL A 8 -10.61 -20.75 -43.99
N GLU A 9 -11.06 -20.31 -42.81
CA GLU A 9 -10.71 -18.99 -42.27
C GLU A 9 -10.36 -19.18 -40.79
N ILE A 10 -9.12 -19.61 -40.51
CA ILE A 10 -7.98 -18.77 -40.09
C ILE A 10 -8.31 -17.96 -38.83
N ASN A 11 -7.68 -18.39 -37.74
CA ASN A 11 -7.60 -17.76 -36.43
C ASN A 11 -7.55 -16.21 -36.51
N GLU A 12 -8.64 -15.57 -36.11
CA GLU A 12 -8.66 -14.14 -35.83
C GLU A 12 -7.63 -13.81 -34.73
N PRO A 13 -6.66 -12.92 -34.98
CA PRO A 13 -5.76 -12.47 -33.93
C PRO A 13 -6.58 -11.66 -32.94
N VAL A 14 -6.61 -12.09 -31.67
CA VAL A 14 -7.23 -11.34 -30.57
C VAL A 14 -6.68 -9.92 -30.61
N GLN A 15 -7.52 -8.98 -31.06
CA GLN A 15 -7.11 -7.62 -31.33
C GLN A 15 -6.90 -6.91 -29.99
N TYR A 16 -5.69 -7.00 -29.46
CA TYR A 16 -5.32 -6.20 -28.30
C TYR A 16 -5.45 -4.73 -28.70
N ASN A 17 -6.27 -3.99 -27.97
CA ASN A 17 -6.39 -2.54 -28.15
C ASN A 17 -4.98 -1.93 -28.10
N LEU A 18 -4.60 -1.24 -29.18
CA LEU A 18 -3.26 -0.67 -29.36
C LEU A 18 -2.88 0.27 -28.20
N GLN A 19 -3.86 0.91 -27.55
CA GLN A 19 -3.65 1.68 -26.32
C GLN A 19 -3.22 0.79 -25.15
N SER A 20 -3.87 -0.35 -24.95
CA SER A 20 -3.50 -1.33 -23.92
C SER A 20 -2.09 -1.87 -24.15
N TYR A 21 -1.75 -2.17 -25.41
CA TYR A 21 -0.42 -2.63 -25.80
C TYR A 21 0.64 -1.54 -25.57
N ARG A 22 0.35 -0.30 -25.99
CA ARG A 22 1.23 0.86 -25.73
C ARG A 22 1.42 1.13 -24.25
N ILE A 23 0.38 1.02 -23.42
CA ILE A 23 0.47 1.19 -21.95
C ILE A 23 1.37 0.10 -21.35
N PHE A 24 1.25 -1.15 -21.79
CA PHE A 24 2.09 -2.24 -21.28
C PHE A 24 3.57 -2.03 -21.63
N PHE A 25 3.87 -1.64 -22.88
CA PHE A 25 5.23 -1.34 -23.34
C PHE A 25 5.72 0.08 -23.00
N SER A 26 4.87 0.94 -22.41
CA SER A 26 5.24 2.32 -21.99
C SER A 26 6.17 2.35 -20.77
N GLY A 27 6.70 1.20 -20.37
CA GLY A 27 7.92 1.15 -19.59
C GLY A 27 7.71 1.00 -18.09
N TRP A 28 6.50 1.08 -17.55
CA TRP A 28 6.27 0.96 -16.10
C TRP A 28 6.75 -0.37 -15.49
N ALA A 29 6.68 -1.47 -16.25
CA ALA A 29 7.12 -2.79 -15.82
C ALA A 29 8.49 -3.22 -16.38
N LEU A 30 9.14 -2.38 -17.21
CA LEU A 30 10.46 -2.70 -17.77
C LEU A 30 11.53 -2.53 -16.68
N LYS A 31 12.45 -3.51 -16.60
CA LYS A 31 13.52 -3.55 -15.60
C LYS A 31 14.39 -2.28 -15.60
N GLU A 32 14.58 -1.67 -16.77
CA GLU A 32 15.34 -0.43 -16.96
C GLU A 32 14.66 0.81 -16.36
N ASN A 33 13.32 0.81 -16.31
CA ASN A 33 12.50 1.89 -15.75
C ASN A 33 12.12 1.64 -14.29
N LYS A 34 12.53 0.49 -13.73
CA LYS A 34 12.50 0.25 -12.30
C LYS A 34 13.38 1.31 -11.66
N LYS A 35 12.76 2.41 -11.22
CA LYS A 35 13.43 3.42 -10.41
C LYS A 35 13.95 2.70 -9.17
N THR A 36 15.24 2.36 -9.18
CA THR A 36 16.02 2.02 -7.98
C THR A 36 16.18 3.33 -7.22
N ARG A 37 15.07 3.93 -6.79
CA ARG A 37 15.11 4.85 -5.67
C ARG A 37 15.63 3.97 -4.54
N THR A 38 16.91 4.12 -4.26
CA THR A 38 17.43 4.00 -2.91
C THR A 38 16.60 4.98 -2.08
N ARG A 39 15.37 4.57 -1.74
CA ARG A 39 14.60 5.24 -0.71
C ARG A 39 15.56 5.28 0.45
N GLU A 40 15.85 6.47 0.94
CA GLU A 40 16.63 6.58 2.17
C GLU A 40 16.01 5.64 3.19
N PRO A 41 16.83 4.96 4.02
CA PRO A 41 16.32 4.06 5.02
C PRO A 41 15.31 4.81 5.89
N VAL A 42 14.01 4.62 5.61
CA VAL A 42 12.97 5.19 6.43
C VAL A 42 13.02 4.42 7.73
N LYS A 43 13.29 5.13 8.83
CA LYS A 43 13.25 4.55 10.17
C LYS A 43 11.89 3.88 10.35
N ARG A 44 11.91 2.55 10.50
CA ARG A 44 10.69 1.77 10.72
C ARG A 44 10.23 1.99 12.15
N MET A 45 8.91 1.95 12.34
CA MET A 45 8.33 1.90 13.67
C MET A 45 8.82 0.66 14.42
N THR A 46 9.08 0.82 15.71
CA THR A 46 9.47 -0.28 16.60
C THR A 46 8.29 -1.25 16.80
N ARG A 47 8.61 -2.48 17.23
CA ARG A 47 7.57 -3.49 17.49
C ARG A 47 6.65 -3.09 18.64
N GLU A 48 7.18 -2.39 19.63
CA GLU A 48 6.46 -1.96 20.84
C GLU A 48 5.39 -0.92 20.50
N ILE A 49 5.76 0.13 19.76
CA ILE A 49 4.81 1.16 19.31
C ILE A 49 3.72 0.54 18.44
N LYS A 50 4.12 -0.36 17.52
CA LYS A 50 3.15 -1.08 16.68
C LYS A 50 2.15 -1.87 17.53
N HIS A 51 2.65 -2.63 18.49
CA HIS A 51 1.80 -3.46 19.37
C HIS A 51 0.83 -2.61 20.20
N LEU A 52 1.30 -1.48 20.69
CA LEU A 52 0.49 -0.57 21.49
C LEU A 52 -0.63 0.09 20.66
N LEU A 53 -0.31 0.55 19.44
CA LEU A 53 -1.32 1.06 18.51
C LEU A 53 -2.36 -0.02 18.16
N GLU A 54 -1.95 -1.27 17.99
CA GLU A 54 -2.86 -2.40 17.79
C GLU A 54 -3.81 -2.57 18.99
N ILE A 55 -3.29 -2.55 20.23
CA ILE A 55 -4.10 -2.65 21.44
C ILE A 55 -5.14 -1.52 21.50
N MET A 56 -4.73 -0.27 21.28
CA MET A 56 -5.64 0.88 21.31
C MET A 56 -6.74 0.76 20.25
N PHE A 57 -6.34 0.38 19.03
CA PHE A 57 -7.26 0.23 17.92
C PHE A 57 -8.28 -0.88 18.17
N HIS A 58 -7.81 -2.04 18.63
CA HIS A 58 -8.69 -3.16 18.97
C HIS A 58 -9.60 -2.86 20.15
N THR A 59 -9.11 -2.15 21.18
CA THR A 59 -9.93 -1.70 22.32
C THR A 59 -11.06 -0.79 21.85
N GLY A 60 -10.76 0.20 21.00
CA GLY A 60 -11.77 1.07 20.41
C GLY A 60 -12.75 0.37 19.47
N THR A 61 -12.28 -0.69 18.79
CA THR A 61 -13.11 -1.52 17.91
C THR A 61 -14.08 -2.40 18.71
N ALA A 62 -13.60 -3.00 19.80
CA ALA A 62 -14.40 -3.84 20.69
C ALA A 62 -15.39 -3.03 21.52
N ASN A 63 -15.00 -1.81 21.92
CA ASN A 63 -15.83 -0.92 22.72
C ASN A 63 -15.77 0.53 22.18
N PRO A 64 -16.81 1.00 21.48
CA PRO A 64 -16.85 2.35 20.93
C PRO A 64 -16.68 3.46 21.97
N ARG A 65 -17.01 3.22 23.25
CA ARG A 65 -16.80 4.21 24.34
C ARG A 65 -15.32 4.40 24.71
N GLN A 66 -14.48 3.43 24.37
CA GLN A 66 -13.03 3.46 24.59
C GLN A 66 -12.27 3.81 23.30
N LYS A 67 -12.99 4.18 22.23
CA LYS A 67 -12.36 4.51 20.95
C LYS A 67 -11.54 5.78 21.07
N MET A 68 -10.23 5.62 20.88
CA MET A 68 -9.30 6.74 20.75
C MET A 68 -9.26 7.21 19.30
N ASN A 69 -9.23 8.53 19.12
CA ASN A 69 -8.87 9.11 17.82
C ASN A 69 -7.33 9.09 17.63
N THR A 70 -6.86 9.41 16.43
CA THR A 70 -5.42 9.40 16.10
C THR A 70 -4.59 10.33 17.00
N GLN A 71 -5.14 11.48 17.39
CA GLN A 71 -4.46 12.42 18.27
C GLN A 71 -4.31 11.87 19.69
N GLN A 72 -5.38 11.27 20.23
CA GLN A 72 -5.38 10.64 21.55
C GLN A 72 -4.42 9.44 21.60
N MET A 73 -4.36 8.62 20.55
CA MET A 73 -3.38 7.53 20.46
C MET A 73 -1.95 8.06 20.51
N HIS A 74 -1.67 9.14 19.79
CA HIS A 74 -0.35 9.78 19.79
C HIS A 74 0.01 10.42 21.13
N GLU A 75 -0.94 11.09 21.79
CA GLU A 75 -0.75 11.65 23.13
C GLU A 75 -0.41 10.55 24.15
N GLU A 76 -1.04 9.39 24.06
CA GLU A 76 -0.75 8.24 24.92
C GLU A 76 0.67 7.69 24.67
N LEU A 77 1.11 7.62 23.41
CA LEU A 77 2.50 7.28 23.06
C LEU A 77 3.50 8.29 23.63
N LEU A 78 3.19 9.59 23.57
CA LEU A 78 4.03 10.64 24.16
C LEU A 78 4.12 10.53 25.68
N GLN A 79 3.01 10.25 26.36
CA GLN A 79 3.00 10.05 27.81
C GLN A 79 3.89 8.88 28.22
N ARG A 80 3.83 7.76 27.49
CA ARG A 80 4.71 6.60 27.72
C ARG A 80 6.18 6.90 27.43
N ALA A 81 6.47 7.70 26.41
CA ALA A 81 7.83 8.17 26.14
C ALA A 81 8.36 9.05 27.28
N GLN A 82 7.53 9.95 27.82
CA GLN A 82 7.87 10.78 28.99
C GLN A 82 8.12 9.94 30.26
N GLN A 83 7.42 8.81 30.39
CA GLN A 83 7.61 7.85 31.47
C GLN A 83 8.85 6.96 31.28
N GLY A 84 9.52 7.05 30.13
CA GLY A 84 10.68 6.24 29.79
C GLY A 84 10.33 4.81 29.33
N GLU A 85 9.06 4.52 29.05
CA GLU A 85 8.64 3.23 28.46
C GLU A 85 9.01 3.13 26.98
N LEU A 86 9.09 4.27 26.29
CA LEU A 86 9.38 4.37 24.86
C LEU A 86 10.47 5.41 24.61
N CYS A 87 11.26 5.23 23.56
CA CYS A 87 12.18 6.27 23.09
C CYS A 87 11.38 7.37 22.37
N GLU A 88 11.60 8.63 22.74
CA GLU A 88 10.89 9.78 22.16
C GLU A 88 11.14 9.88 20.65
N GLU A 89 12.36 9.56 20.18
CA GLU A 89 12.70 9.53 18.75
C GLU A 89 12.02 8.42 17.94
N ASP A 90 11.38 7.45 18.61
CA ASP A 90 10.64 6.38 17.96
C ASP A 90 9.15 6.72 17.81
N VAL A 91 8.64 7.70 18.56
CA VAL A 91 7.24 8.11 18.51
C VAL A 91 6.90 8.63 17.10
N PRO A 92 5.91 8.04 16.42
CA PRO A 92 5.56 8.40 15.05
C PRO A 92 4.91 9.78 15.02
N LYS A 93 5.35 10.63 14.09
CA LYS A 93 4.71 11.92 13.84
C LYS A 93 3.33 11.72 13.23
N ILE A 94 2.33 12.45 13.73
CA ILE A 94 1.04 12.54 13.06
C ILE A 94 1.23 13.29 11.73
N SER A 95 0.91 12.65 10.63
CA SER A 95 0.82 13.29 9.31
C SER A 95 -0.64 13.29 8.89
N ILE A 96 -1.22 14.47 8.70
CA ILE A 96 -2.53 14.62 8.08
C ILE A 96 -2.30 14.59 6.58
N ILE A 97 -2.88 13.60 5.90
CA ILE A 97 -2.78 13.39 4.44
C ILE A 97 -3.81 14.26 3.74
#